data_AF-A0A6B3FC29-F1
#
_entry.id   AF-A0A6B3FC29-F1
#
_cell.length_a   1.000
_cell.length_b   1.000
_cell.length_c   1.000
_cell.angle_alpha   90.00
_cell.angle_beta   90.00
_cell.angle_gamma   90.00
#
_symmetry.space_group_name_H-M   'P 1'
#
loop_
_entity.id
_entity.type
_entity.pdbx_description
1 polymer ?
#
loop_
_entity_poly.entity_id
_entity_poly.type
_entity_poly.pdbx_seq_one_letter_code
_entity_poly.pdbx_strand_id
1 'polypeptide(L)'
;RDAKVANDALAEIIAAHPTRFGGLAALPLQDPKAAVREAERAIRELGMGGFLVNGHTNGQYLDEPQFRQVWAALEDLGAAIYLHPTPAPA
;
A
#
# COMPACT_ATOMS: atom_id res chain seq x y z
N ARG A 1 -7.56 9.30 1.14
CA ARG A 1 -7.35 10.05 2.41
C ARG A 1 -6.99 9.09 3.52
N ASP A 2 -7.77 8.03 3.70
CA ASP A 2 -7.61 7.10 4.83
C ASP A 2 -6.28 6.33 4.83
N ALA A 3 -5.78 5.93 3.66
CA ALA A 3 -4.47 5.27 3.54
C ALA A 3 -3.31 6.12 4.10
N LYS A 4 -3.28 7.42 3.77
CA LYS A 4 -2.24 8.34 4.27
C LYS A 4 -2.26 8.42 5.79
N VAL A 5 -3.45 8.63 6.36
CA VAL A 5 -3.64 8.71 7.82
C VAL A 5 -3.23 7.41 8.51
N ALA A 6 -3.62 6.26 7.96
CA ALA A 6 -3.25 4.95 8.50
C ALA A 6 -1.73 4.71 8.42
N ASN A 7 -1.09 5.07 7.30
CA ASN A 7 0.35 4.93 7.12
C ASN A 7 1.14 5.87 8.06
N ASP A 8 0.67 7.10 8.26
CA ASP A 8 1.28 8.05 9.19
C ASP A 8 1.20 7.51 10.64
N ALA A 9 0.02 7.04 11.05
CA ALA A 9 -0.15 6.42 12.37
C ALA A 9 0.71 5.16 12.57
N LEU A 10 0.82 4.32 11.54
CA LEU A 10 1.68 3.13 11.58
C LEU A 10 3.17 3.53 11.69
N ALA A 11 3.59 4.57 10.97
CA ALA A 11 4.95 5.09 11.04
C ALA A 11 5.28 5.61 12.45
N GLU A 12 4.36 6.30 13.11
CA GLU A 12 4.52 6.76 14.51
C GLU A 12 4.70 5.57 15.47
N ILE A 13 3.91 4.50 15.32
CA ILE A 13 4.02 3.29 16.13
C ILE A 13 5.37 2.59 15.91
N ILE A 14 5.82 2.48 14.65
CA ILE A 14 7.11 1.88 14.32
C ILE A 14 8.25 2.74 14.90
N ALA A 15 8.18 4.06 14.78
CA ALA A 15 9.18 4.97 15.31
C ALA A 15 9.32 4.87 16.85
N ALA A 16 8.24 4.58 17.57
CA ALA A 16 8.29 4.34 19.01
C ALA A 16 9.02 3.03 19.39
N HIS A 17 9.01 2.02 18.52
CA HIS A 17 9.62 0.70 18.78
C HIS A 17 10.24 0.05 17.52
N PRO A 18 11.29 0.65 16.91
CA PRO A 18 11.75 0.30 15.56
C PRO A 18 12.45 -1.06 15.47
N THR A 19 12.89 -1.63 16.60
CA THR A 19 13.49 -2.97 16.66
C THR A 19 12.44 -4.09 16.83
N ARG A 20 11.17 -3.72 17.02
CA ARG A 20 10.08 -4.65 17.32
C ARG A 20 9.02 -4.68 16.24
N PHE A 21 8.80 -3.57 15.56
CA PHE A 21 7.77 -3.43 14.53
C PHE A 21 8.36 -2.99 13.20
N GLY A 22 7.82 -3.58 12.13
CA GLY A 22 7.91 -3.07 10.76
C GLY A 22 6.50 -2.83 10.23
N GLY A 23 6.41 -2.23 9.05
CA GLY A 23 5.12 -1.83 8.47
C GLY A 23 4.98 -2.20 7.01
N LEU A 24 3.75 -2.59 6.65
CA LEU A 24 3.30 -2.68 5.26
C LEU A 24 2.28 -1.57 5.04
N ALA A 25 2.53 -0.72 4.05
CA ALA A 25 1.69 0.44 3.78
C ALA A 25 0.39 0.05 3.07
N ALA A 26 -0.70 0.70 3.46
CA ALA A 26 -1.96 0.65 2.74
C ALA A 26 -1.90 1.52 1.47
N LEU A 27 -2.62 1.10 0.42
CA LEU A 27 -2.71 1.81 -0.85
C LEU A 27 -4.15 2.21 -1.18
N PRO A 28 -4.42 3.47 -1.55
CA PRO A 28 -5.74 3.92 -1.99
C PRO A 28 -6.03 3.53 -3.45
N LEU A 29 -6.16 2.23 -3.73
CA LEU A 29 -6.28 1.70 -5.10
C LEU A 29 -7.50 2.23 -5.89
N GLN A 30 -8.53 2.75 -5.23
CA GLN A 30 -9.65 3.44 -5.89
C GLN A 30 -9.22 4.70 -6.68
N ASP A 31 -8.03 5.23 -6.40
CA ASP A 31 -7.36 6.27 -7.19
C ASP A 31 -5.92 5.79 -7.47
N PRO A 32 -5.67 5.13 -8.62
CA PRO A 32 -4.34 4.62 -8.96
C PRO A 32 -3.22 5.67 -8.94
N LYS A 33 -3.54 6.93 -9.29
CA LYS A 33 -2.53 8.00 -9.25
C LYS A 33 -2.19 8.38 -7.82
N ALA A 34 -3.18 8.43 -6.93
CA ALA A 34 -2.93 8.62 -5.51
C ALA A 34 -2.20 7.43 -4.89
N ALA A 35 -2.47 6.20 -5.35
CA ALA A 35 -1.79 5.00 -4.89
C ALA A 35 -0.29 5.03 -5.21
N VAL A 36 0.10 5.43 -6.43
CA VAL A 36 1.51 5.62 -6.80
C VAL A 36 2.19 6.64 -5.90
N ARG A 37 1.59 7.83 -5.72
CA ARG A 37 2.18 8.88 -4.87
C ARG A 37 2.34 8.42 -3.41
N GLU A 38 1.35 7.71 -2.89
CA GLU A 38 1.42 7.21 -1.52
C GLU A 38 2.41 6.06 -1.38
N ALA A 39 2.57 5.21 -2.40
CA ALA A 39 3.57 4.15 -2.41
C ALA A 39 5.00 4.70 -2.32
N GLU A 40 5.31 5.71 -3.15
CA GLU A 40 6.61 6.38 -3.13
C GLU A 40 6.89 7.00 -1.75
N ARG A 41 5.90 7.72 -1.21
CA ARG A 41 6.00 8.35 0.12
C ARG A 41 6.22 7.32 1.22
N ALA A 42 5.45 6.23 1.22
CA ALA A 42 5.53 5.19 2.24
C ALA A 42 6.92 4.54 2.31
N ILE A 43 7.53 4.24 1.16
CA ILE A 43 8.87 3.64 1.11
C ILE A 43 9.95 4.68 1.40
N ARG A 44 9.91 5.84 0.74
CA ARG A 44 11.02 6.81 0.75
C ARG A 44 11.03 7.72 1.97
N GLU A 45 9.86 8.03 2.52
CA GLU A 45 9.73 8.99 3.64
C GLU A 45 9.35 8.32 4.95
N LEU A 46 8.50 7.29 4.92
CA LEU A 46 8.02 6.62 6.15
C LEU A 46 8.81 5.35 6.53
N GLY A 47 9.69 4.87 5.66
CA GLY A 47 10.51 3.67 5.93
C GLY A 47 9.70 2.37 5.99
N MET A 48 8.56 2.30 5.29
CA MET A 48 7.76 1.08 5.21
C MET A 48 8.51 -0.01 4.45
N GLY A 49 8.32 -1.28 4.84
CA GLY A 49 9.02 -2.43 4.25
C GLY A 49 8.33 -3.03 3.01
N GLY A 50 7.14 -2.54 2.67
CA GLY A 50 6.33 -3.08 1.58
C GLY A 50 4.89 -2.58 1.65
N PHE A 51 3.99 -3.30 0.97
CA PHE A 51 2.59 -2.92 0.82
C PHE A 51 1.65 -4.05 1.21
N LEU A 52 0.45 -3.69 1.68
CA LEU A 52 -0.65 -4.62 1.91
C LEU A 52 -1.85 -4.22 1.05
N VAL A 53 -2.35 -5.16 0.25
CA VAL A 53 -3.54 -5.01 -0.59
C VAL A 53 -4.55 -6.09 -0.23
N ASN A 54 -5.81 -5.69 -0.01
CA ASN A 54 -6.89 -6.61 0.33
C ASN A 54 -7.67 -6.99 -0.93
N GLY A 55 -7.43 -8.19 -1.47
CA GLY A 55 -8.11 -8.76 -2.64
C GLY A 55 -8.50 -7.77 -3.75
N HIS A 56 -9.77 -7.34 -3.78
CA HIS A 56 -10.32 -6.43 -4.77
C HIS A 56 -10.57 -5.02 -4.20
N THR A 57 -10.64 -4.01 -5.06
CA THR A 57 -11.06 -2.65 -4.67
C THR A 57 -12.33 -2.29 -5.41
N ASN A 58 -13.44 -2.06 -4.69
CA ASN A 58 -14.75 -1.76 -5.28
C ASN A 58 -15.20 -2.78 -6.36
N GLY A 59 -14.96 -4.07 -6.12
CA GLY A 59 -15.24 -5.15 -7.08
C GLY A 59 -14.28 -5.24 -8.27
N GLN A 60 -13.30 -4.34 -8.37
CA GLN A 60 -12.29 -4.37 -9.42
C GLN A 60 -11.09 -5.21 -8.99
N TYR A 61 -10.65 -6.11 -9.87
CA TYR A 61 -9.56 -7.04 -9.61
C TYR A 61 -8.21 -6.48 -10.06
N LEU A 62 -7.14 -7.03 -9.49
CA LEU A 62 -5.78 -6.45 -9.57
C LEU A 62 -5.14 -6.57 -10.96
N ASP A 63 -5.69 -7.40 -11.85
CA ASP A 63 -5.27 -7.55 -13.24
C ASP A 63 -5.81 -6.45 -14.17
N GLU A 64 -6.76 -5.64 -13.69
CA GLU A 64 -7.38 -4.61 -14.52
C GLU A 64 -6.41 -3.51 -14.98
N PRO A 65 -6.56 -2.98 -16.21
CA PRO A 65 -5.58 -2.09 -16.82
C PRO A 65 -5.23 -0.83 -16.02
N GLN A 66 -6.18 -0.31 -15.25
CA GLN A 66 -6.00 0.89 -14.44
C GLN A 66 -4.94 0.76 -13.34
N PHE A 67 -4.69 -0.48 -12.87
CA PHE A 67 -3.72 -0.78 -11.82
C PHE A 67 -2.31 -1.01 -12.33
N ARG A 68 -2.08 -1.16 -13.64
CA ARG A 68 -0.74 -1.39 -14.21
C ARG A 68 0.28 -0.33 -13.77
N GLN A 69 -0.13 0.93 -13.73
CA GLN A 69 0.74 2.04 -13.29
C GLN A 69 1.15 1.92 -11.81
N VAL A 70 0.27 1.34 -10.98
CA VAL A 70 0.57 1.09 -9.56
C VAL A 70 1.60 -0.04 -9.48
N TRP A 71 1.38 -1.15 -10.17
CA TRP A 71 2.31 -2.28 -10.15
C TRP A 71 3.69 -1.94 -10.68
N ALA A 72 3.77 -1.15 -11.77
CA ALA A 72 5.05 -0.64 -12.27
C ALA A 72 5.78 0.22 -11.22
N ALA A 73 5.08 1.14 -10.55
CA ALA A 73 5.70 1.96 -9.51
C ALA A 73 6.17 1.12 -8.31
N LEU A 74 5.43 0.08 -7.94
CA LEU A 74 5.80 -0.82 -6.84
C LEU A 74 7.01 -1.69 -7.20
N GLU A 75 7.09 -2.15 -8.45
CA GLU A 75 8.26 -2.83 -9.01
C GLU A 75 9.50 -1.92 -8.98
N ASP A 76 9.38 -0.67 -9.43
CA ASP A 76 10.46 0.32 -9.41
C ASP A 76 10.96 0.63 -7.99
N LEU A 77 10.08 0.56 -6.98
CA LEU A 77 10.43 0.73 -5.57
C LEU A 77 11.12 -0.52 -4.98
N GLY A 78 11.12 -1.65 -5.68
CA GLY A 78 11.74 -2.90 -5.23
C GLY A 78 11.13 -3.48 -3.96
N ALA A 79 9.88 -3.13 -3.65
CA ALA A 79 9.22 -3.48 -2.39
C ALA A 79 8.18 -4.59 -2.58
N ALA A 80 8.06 -5.47 -1.58
CA ALA A 80 7.16 -6.61 -1.64
C ALA A 80 5.68 -6.22 -1.41
N ILE A 81 4.78 -7.00 -2.00
CA ILE A 81 3.33 -6.86 -1.83
C ILE A 81 2.80 -8.08 -1.07
N TYR A 82 2.15 -7.85 0.06
CA TYR A 82 1.28 -8.81 0.70
C TYR A 82 -0.12 -8.69 0.10
N LEU A 83 -0.60 -9.75 -0.58
CA LEU A 83 -1.99 -9.87 -1.01
C LEU A 83 -2.82 -10.58 0.06
N HIS A 84 -3.56 -9.81 0.86
CA HIS A 84 -4.40 -10.33 1.93
C HIS A 84 -5.79 -10.71 1.37
N PRO A 85 -6.35 -11.88 1.76
CA PRO A 85 -7.70 -12.26 1.35
C PRO A 85 -8.75 -11.24 1.81
N THR A 86 -9.81 -11.09 1.02
CA THR A 86 -11.04 -10.37 1.36
C THR A 86 -12.22 -11.22 0.87
N PRO A 87 -13.44 -11.09 1.42
CA PRO A 87 -14.62 -11.75 0.86
C PRO A 87 -14.75 -11.47 -0.64
N ALA A 88 -15.34 -12.40 -1.38
CA ALA A 88 -15.65 -12.17 -2.78
C ALA A 88 -16.55 -10.92 -2.94
N PRO A 89 -16.42 -10.16 -4.04
CA PRO A 89 -17.33 -9.06 -4.30
C PRO A 89 -18.77 -9.57 -4.44
N ALA A 90 -19.73 -8.73 -4.05
CA ALA A 90 -21.16 -9.02 -4.20
C ALA A 90 -21.60 -9.06 -5.67
#